data_AF-A0A2Z5QYI9-F1
#
_entry.id   AF-A0A2Z5QYI9-F1
#
_cell.length_a   1.000
_cell.length_b   1.000
_cell.length_c   1.000
_cell.angle_alpha   90.00
_cell.angle_beta   90.00
_cell.angle_gamma   90.00
#
_symmetry.space_group_name_H-M   'P 1'
#
loop_
_entity.id
_entity.type
_entity.pdbx_description
1 polymer ?
#
loop_
_entity_poly.entity_id
_entity_poly.type
_entity_poly.pdbx_seq_one_letter_code
_entity_poly.pdbx_strand_id
1 'polypeptide(L)' 'MAITETDGSEYVGRLDEVTDDGPVLRRKKQTKKGQKPSYHEPQTLPWERIASAHLQIDFNSTADSVE' A
#
# COMPACT_ATOMS: atom_id res chain seq x y z
N MET A 1 -1.68 -3.71 1.74
CA MET A 1 -2.75 -4.01 0.78
C MET A 1 -2.13 -4.37 -0.54
N ALA A 2 -2.59 -5.45 -1.17
CA ALA A 2 -2.27 -5.76 -2.57
C ALA A 2 -3.34 -5.15 -3.47
N ILE A 3 -2.92 -4.44 -4.50
CA ILE A 3 -3.79 -3.69 -5.41
C ILE A 3 -3.52 -4.16 -6.83
N THR A 4 -4.59 -4.38 -7.57
CA THR A 4 -4.59 -4.58 -9.01
C THR A 4 -5.38 -3.44 -9.63
N GLU A 5 -4.72 -2.66 -10.50
CA GLU A 5 -5.36 -1.60 -11.27
C GLU A 5 -6.04 -2.16 -12.54
N THR A 6 -6.95 -1.38 -13.13
CA THR A 6 -7.71 -1.77 -14.32
C THR A 6 -6.85 -1.96 -15.58
N ASP A 7 -5.64 -1.41 -15.59
CA ASP A 7 -4.64 -1.64 -16.64
C ASP A 7 -3.85 -2.97 -16.46
N GLY A 8 -4.14 -3.71 -15.38
CA GLY A 8 -3.44 -4.95 -15.00
C GLY A 8 -2.19 -4.73 -14.15
N SER A 9 -1.83 -3.49 -13.79
CA SER A 9 -0.70 -3.19 -12.93
C SER A 9 -0.94 -3.70 -11.50
N GLU A 10 0.04 -4.37 -10.91
CA GLU A 10 -0.03 -4.89 -9.55
C GLU A 10 1.03 -4.30 -8.62
N TYR A 11 0.64 -4.00 -7.38
CA TYR A 11 1.58 -3.56 -6.36
C TYR A 11 1.04 -3.73 -4.94
N VAL A 12 1.96 -3.61 -3.97
CA VAL A 12 1.62 -3.55 -2.56
C VAL A 12 1.73 -2.10 -2.09
N GLY A 13 0.71 -1.62 -1.38
CA GLY A 13 0.69 -0.30 -0.75
C GLY A 13 0.24 -0.37 0.71
N ARG A 14 0.55 0.69 1.47
CA ARG A 14 -0.05 0.96 2.78
C ARG A 14 -1.17 1.97 2.59
N LEU A 15 -2.33 1.67 3.17
CA LEU A 15 -3.46 2.59 3.22
C LEU A 15 -3.25 3.57 4.36
N ASP A 16 -3.34 4.85 4.05
CA ASP A 16 -3.24 5.93 5.03
C ASP A 16 -4.63 6.47 5.38
N GLU A 17 -5.45 6.76 4.37
CA GLU A 17 -6.80 7.31 4.52
C GLU A 17 -7.71 6.82 3.38
N VAL A 18 -9.03 6.80 3.61
CA VAL A 18 -10.04 6.59 2.57
C VAL A 18 -10.84 7.88 2.45
N THR A 19 -10.87 8.46 1.25
CA THR A 19 -11.66 9.66 0.93
C THR A 19 -12.72 9.36 -0.10
N ASP A 20 -13.57 10.35 -0.42
CA ASP A 20 -14.58 10.22 -1.47
C ASP A 20 -13.95 10.02 -2.86
N ASP A 21 -12.76 10.57 -3.11
CA ASP A 21 -12.05 10.48 -4.40
C ASP A 21 -11.26 9.17 -4.57
N GLY A 22 -10.98 8.47 -3.48
CA GLY A 22 -10.16 7.26 -3.51
C GLY A 22 -9.41 6.97 -2.21
N PRO A 23 -8.77 5.79 -2.09
CA PRO A 23 -7.83 5.54 -1.03
C PRO A 23 -6.53 6.33 -1.26
N VAL A 24 -6.04 6.96 -0.20
CA VAL A 24 -4.69 7.54 -0.13
C VAL A 24 -3.71 6.44 0.24
N LEU A 25 -2.79 6.14 -0.67
CA LEU A 25 -1.91 4.98 -0.59
C LEU A 25 -0.44 5.39 -0.69
N ARG A 26 0.39 4.75 0.12
CA ARG A 26 1.85 4.76 -0.02
C ARG A 26 2.29 3.45 -0.67
N ARG A 27 2.72 3.50 -1.94
CA ARG A 27 3.24 2.32 -2.64
C ARG A 27 4.55 1.85 -2.01
N LYS A 28 4.65 0.56 -1.74
CA LYS A 28 5.86 -0.07 -1.19
C LYS A 28 6.96 -0.08 -2.26
N LYS A 29 8.13 0.44 -1.93
CA LYS A 29 9.33 0.34 -2.77
C LYS A 29 9.89 -1.08 -2.70
N GLN A 30 10.52 -1.53 -3.78
CA GLN A 30 11.26 -2.77 -3.76
C GLN A 30 12.48 -2.60 -2.86
N THR A 31 12.55 -3.38 -1.78
CA THR A 31 13.69 -3.39 -0.85
C THR A 31 14.32 -4.78 -0.84
N LYS A 32 15.63 -4.84 -0.57
CA LYS A 32 16.33 -6.13 -0.44
C LYS A 32 15.96 -6.81 0.89
N LYS A 33 16.13 -8.13 0.96
CA LYS A 33 15.94 -8.90 2.21
C LYS A 33 16.81 -8.29 3.33
N GLY A 34 16.19 -8.02 4.48
CA GLY A 34 16.87 -7.40 5.64
C GLY A 34 16.91 -5.87 5.62
N GLN A 35 16.51 -5.21 4.54
CA GLN A 35 16.30 -3.76 4.56
C GLN A 35 14.93 -3.42 5.13
N LYS A 36 14.88 -2.35 5.94
CA LYS A 36 13.63 -1.78 6.43
C LYS A 36 12.71 -1.45 5.25
N PRO A 37 11.39 -1.68 5.36
CA PRO A 37 10.44 -1.26 4.35
C PRO A 37 10.56 0.23 4.08
N SER A 38 10.50 0.61 2.81
CA SER A 38 10.41 2.02 2.40
C SER A 38 9.27 2.19 1.42
N TYR A 39 8.74 3.41 1.35
CA TYR A 39 7.54 3.73 0.59
C TYR A 39 7.77 4.96 -0.28
N HIS A 40 6.96 5.07 -1.34
CA HIS A 40 6.80 6.31 -2.10
C HIS A 40 5.95 7.31 -1.32
N GLU A 41 5.87 8.54 -1.82
CA GLU A 41 4.97 9.56 -1.28
C GLU A 41 3.50 9.09 -1.39
N PRO A 42 2.62 9.54 -0.48
CA PRO A 42 1.19 9.24 -0.55
C PRO A 42 0.58 9.75 -1.86
N GLN A 43 -0.28 8.92 -2.46
CA GLN A 43 -1.02 9.28 -3.67
C GLN A 43 -2.46 8.78 -3.54
N THR A 44 -3.41 9.60 -3.97
CA THR A 44 -4.81 9.19 -4.11
C THR A 44 -4.94 8.33 -5.36
N LEU A 45 -5.46 7.11 -5.20
CA LEU A 45 -5.81 6.22 -6.31
C LEU A 45 -7.30 6.36 -6.61
N PRO A 46 -7.72 6.87 -7.78
CA PRO A 46 -9.14 6.98 -8.13
C PRO A 46 -9.85 5.63 -8.08
N TRP A 47 -11.09 5.60 -7.58
CA TRP A 47 -11.88 4.38 -7.46
C TRP A 47 -12.03 3.62 -8.78
N GLU A 48 -12.16 4.34 -9.89
CA GLU A 48 -12.34 3.78 -11.23
C GLU A 48 -11.11 3.03 -11.74
N ARG A 49 -9.93 3.28 -11.13
CA ARG A 49 -8.69 2.57 -11.47
C ARG A 49 -8.50 1.29 -10.69
N ILE A 50 -9.29 1.02 -9.66
CA ILE A 50 -9.12 -0.15 -8.81
C ILE A 50 -9.94 -1.32 -9.38
N ALA A 51 -9.26 -2.32 -9.94
CA ALA A 51 -9.91 -3.56 -10.33
C ALA A 51 -10.14 -4.49 -9.13
N SER A 52 -9.15 -4.58 -8.23
CA SER A 52 -9.30 -5.28 -6.95
C SER A 52 -8.32 -4.79 -5.89
N ALA A 53 -8.70 -4.93 -4.62
CA ALA A 53 -7.84 -4.63 -3.49
C ALA A 53 -8.01 -5.67 -2.38
N HIS A 54 -6.90 -6.22 -1.91
CA HIS A 54 -6.87 -7.23 -0.86
C HIS A 54 -6.13 -6.70 0.37
N LEU A 55 -6.76 -6.78 1.54
CA LEU A 55 -6.11 -6.48 2.81
C LEU A 55 -5.00 -7.52 3.05
N GLN A 56 -3.84 -7.04 3.48
CA GLN A 56 -2.73 -7.88 3.88
C GLN A 56 -2.37 -7.56 5.32
N ILE A 57 -2.26 -8.60 6.13
CA ILE A 57 -1.82 -8.52 7.52
C ILE A 57 -0.40 -9.07 7.56
N ASP A 58 0.55 -8.26 8.02
CA ASP A 58 1.94 -8.68 8.21
C ASP A 58 2.16 -9.06 9.67
N PHE A 59 2.50 -10.33 9.90
CA PHE A 59 2.73 -10.88 11.24
C PHE A 59 4.16 -10.66 11.74
N ASN A 60 5.10 -10.24 10.87
CA ASN A 60 6.50 -10.02 11.23
C ASN A 60 6.76 -8.60 11.77
N SER A 61 5.76 -8.01 12.42
CA SER A 61 5.85 -6.68 13.03
C SER A 61 6.88 -6.66 14.16
N THR A 62 8.12 -6.30 13.85
CA THR A 62 8.89 -5.38 14.68
C THR A 62 8.52 -3.94 14.32
N ALA A 63 7.22 -3.64 14.20
CA ALA A 63 6.75 -2.27 14.14
C ALA A 63 6.82 -1.72 15.57
N ASP A 64 7.78 -0.82 15.75
CA ASP A 64 8.07 0.09 16.87
C ASP A 64 7.25 -0.10 18.17
N SER A 65 7.97 -0.37 19.27
CA SER A 65 7.46 -0.14 20.62
C SER A 65 6.80 1.24 20.68
N VAL A 66 5.50 1.25 20.94
CA VAL A 66 4.82 2.44 21.45
C VAL A 66 5.43 2.74 22.82
N GLU A 67 6.21 3.82 22.92
CA GLU A 67 6.57 4.47 24.19
C GLU A 67 5.35 5.19 24.79
#